data_AF-A0A7V8QTT3-F1
#
_entry.id   AF-A0A7V8QTT3-F1
#
_cell.length_a   1.000
_cell.length_b   1.000
_cell.length_c   1.000
_cell.angle_alpha   90.00
_cell.angle_beta   90.00
_cell.angle_gamma   90.00
#
_symmetry.space_group_name_H-M   'P 1'
#
loop_
_entity.id
_entity.type
_entity.pdbx_description
1 polymer ?
#
loop_
_entity_poly.entity_id
_entity_poly.type
_entity_poly.pdbx_seq_one_letter_code
_entity_poly.pdbx_strand_id
1 'polypeptide(L)'
;MQSTVLEIIMYRTREGSFEFRAIIDGKQLENVTENPDANAIVMTAKQFGGFNYNKDRRAFETQSETTGAEPLQLLRAFERQGYAIIMKGSLEHIDDIQSAA
;
A
#
# COMPACT_ATOMS: atom_id res chain seq x y z
N MET A 1 -16.67 6.94 -15.28
CA MET A 1 -16.13 7.30 -13.96
C MET A 1 -14.64 7.52 -14.12
N GLN A 2 -14.10 8.63 -13.61
CA GLN A 2 -12.66 8.80 -13.49
C GLN A 2 -12.20 7.94 -12.32
N SER A 3 -11.26 7.02 -12.55
CA SER A 3 -10.67 6.21 -11.47
C SER A 3 -9.79 7.11 -10.61
N THR A 4 -9.97 7.05 -9.29
CA THR A 4 -9.09 7.68 -8.32
C THR A 4 -7.69 7.07 -8.46
N VAL A 5 -6.66 7.91 -8.58
CA VAL A 5 -5.28 7.43 -8.67
C VAL A 5 -4.75 7.24 -7.26
N LEU A 6 -4.28 6.02 -6.98
CA LEU A 6 -3.63 5.67 -5.72
C LEU A 6 -2.15 5.40 -6.00
N GLU A 7 -1.31 6.37 -5.66
CA GLU A 7 0.13 6.18 -5.69
C GLU A 7 0.59 5.52 -4.39
N ILE A 8 1.40 4.47 -4.51
CA ILE A 8 1.93 3.70 -3.41
C ILE A 8 3.44 3.80 -3.44
N ILE A 9 4.02 4.38 -2.39
CA ILE A 9 5.46 4.41 -2.18
C ILE A 9 5.83 3.29 -1.21
N MET A 10 6.36 2.17 -1.70
CA MET A 10 6.60 0.97 -0.88
C MET A 10 8.10 0.64 -0.79
N TYR A 11 8.52 0.17 0.39
CA TYR A 11 9.89 -0.29 0.63
C TYR A 11 9.94 -1.37 1.71
N ARG A 12 10.94 -2.25 1.60
CA ARG A 12 11.27 -3.25 2.64
C ARG A 12 12.19 -2.60 3.67
N THR A 13 11.90 -2.81 4.95
CA THR A 13 12.76 -2.38 6.05
C THR A 13 13.95 -3.32 6.20
N ARG A 14 14.95 -2.93 6.99
CA ARG A 14 16.10 -3.80 7.31
C ARG A 14 15.72 -5.05 8.10
N GLU A 15 14.56 -5.03 8.76
CA GLU A 15 14.03 -6.13 9.57
C GLU A 15 13.12 -7.06 8.74
N GLY A 16 13.05 -6.84 7.42
CA GLY A 16 12.28 -7.66 6.51
C GLY A 16 10.78 -7.39 6.49
N SER A 17 10.29 -6.43 7.28
CA SER A 17 8.93 -5.89 7.19
C SER A 17 8.77 -4.96 5.99
N PHE A 18 7.53 -4.63 5.63
CA PHE A 18 7.24 -3.65 4.57
C PHE A 18 6.59 -2.41 5.15
N GLU A 19 6.94 -1.28 4.55
CA GLU A 19 6.25 -0.01 4.77
C GLU A 19 5.78 0.57 3.43
N PHE A 20 4.58 1.18 3.42
CA PHE A 20 4.18 2.03 2.30
C PHE A 20 3.48 3.31 2.71
N ARG A 21 3.52 4.30 1.82
CA ARG A 21 2.72 5.53 1.90
C ARG A 21 1.73 5.60 0.75
N ALA A 22 0.52 6.07 1.04
CA ALA A 22 -0.54 6.25 0.06
C ALA A 22 -0.70 7.73 -0.31
N ILE A 23 -0.78 8.01 -1.61
CA ILE A 23 -1.09 9.32 -2.18
C ILE A 23 -2.33 9.15 -3.05
N ILE A 24 -3.37 9.92 -2.77
CA ILE A 24 -4.66 9.84 -3.46
C ILE A 24 -4.84 11.15 -4.22
N ASP A 25 -4.92 11.09 -5.55
CA ASP A 25 -5.03 12.26 -6.43
C ASP A 25 -4.00 13.36 -6.06
N GLY A 26 -2.76 12.96 -5.82
CA GLY A 26 -1.65 13.86 -5.47
C GLY A 26 -1.62 14.33 -4.01
N LYS A 27 -2.58 13.93 -3.16
CA LYS A 27 -2.61 14.27 -1.74
C LYS A 27 -2.20 13.07 -0.90
N GLN A 28 -1.19 13.23 -0.05
CA GLN A 28 -0.84 12.19 0.90
C GLN A 28 -2.04 11.87 1.80
N LEU A 29 -2.19 10.59 2.12
CA LEU A 29 -3.13 10.10 3.13
C LEU A 29 -2.61 10.49 4.54
N GLU A 30 -2.45 11.77 4.80
CA GLU A 30 -2.03 12.31 6.10
C GLU A 30 -3.24 12.52 7.02
N ASN A 31 -4.41 12.71 6.43
CA ASN A 31 -5.62 13.08 7.15
C ASN A 31 -6.76 12.14 6.73
N VAL A 32 -6.82 10.99 7.39
CA VAL A 32 -7.83 9.94 7.16
C VAL A 32 -9.27 10.48 7.28
N THR A 33 -9.46 11.57 8.02
CA THR A 33 -10.76 12.24 8.20
C THR A 33 -11.20 13.13 7.04
N GLU A 34 -10.29 13.56 6.15
CA GLU A 34 -10.60 14.50 5.05
C GLU A 34 -10.76 13.83 3.69
N ASN A 35 -10.46 12.54 3.58
CA ASN A 35 -10.58 11.80 2.34
C ASN A 35 -11.63 10.67 2.48
N PRO A 36 -12.70 10.67 1.67
CA PRO A 36 -13.75 9.65 1.74
C PRO A 36 -13.24 8.23 1.49
N ASP A 37 -12.13 8.09 0.74
CA ASP A 37 -11.50 6.81 0.41
C ASP A 37 -10.54 6.33 1.51
N ALA A 38 -10.20 7.18 2.48
CA ALA A 38 -9.16 6.85 3.44
C ALA A 38 -9.52 5.66 4.33
N ASN A 39 -10.77 5.55 4.76
CA ASN A 39 -11.22 4.40 5.53
C ASN A 39 -11.17 3.11 4.70
N ALA A 40 -11.57 3.17 3.43
CA ALA A 40 -11.49 2.04 2.52
C ALA A 40 -10.04 1.59 2.33
N ILE A 41 -9.11 2.54 2.16
CA ILE A 41 -7.69 2.25 2.00
C ILE A 41 -7.10 1.62 3.24
N VAL A 42 -7.39 2.16 4.43
CA VAL A 42 -6.90 1.61 5.70
C VAL A 42 -7.43 0.19 5.93
N MET A 43 -8.72 -0.03 5.69
CA MET A 43 -9.34 -1.35 5.83
C MET A 43 -8.74 -2.36 4.86
N THR A 44 -8.52 -1.96 3.61
CA THR A 44 -7.96 -2.82 2.55
C THR A 44 -6.50 -3.17 2.83
N ALA A 45 -5.69 -2.19 3.24
CA ALA A 45 -4.31 -2.38 3.65
C ALA A 45 -4.17 -3.42 4.75
N LYS A 46 -5.06 -3.35 5.75
CA LYS A 46 -5.09 -4.30 6.86
C LYS A 46 -5.57 -5.68 6.44
N GLN A 47 -6.66 -5.76 5.68
CA GLN A 47 -7.30 -7.03 5.33
C GLN A 47 -6.48 -7.86 4.32
N PHE A 48 -5.88 -7.20 3.32
CA PHE A 48 -5.26 -7.90 2.19
C PHE A 48 -3.73 -7.88 2.20
N GLY A 49 -3.11 -7.01 3.00
CA GLY A 49 -1.65 -6.96 3.13
C GLY A 49 -1.13 -7.01 4.56
N GLY A 50 -2.02 -7.10 5.57
CA GLY A 50 -1.60 -7.09 6.99
C GLY A 50 -0.96 -5.79 7.46
N PHE A 51 -1.12 -4.70 6.70
CA PHE A 51 -0.52 -3.42 7.03
C PHE A 51 -1.38 -2.65 8.03
N ASN A 52 -0.76 -2.14 9.08
CA ASN A 52 -1.39 -1.23 10.03
C ASN A 52 -1.01 0.21 9.71
N TYR A 53 -1.98 1.12 9.76
CA TYR A 53 -1.71 2.54 9.58
C TYR A 53 -1.16 3.16 10.87
N ASN A 54 0.08 3.63 10.80
CA ASN A 54 0.75 4.40 11.83
C ASN A 54 0.45 5.89 11.64
N LYS A 55 -0.36 6.47 12.52
CA LYS A 55 -0.80 7.87 12.43
C LYS A 55 0.34 8.86 12.61
N ASP A 56 1.31 8.54 13.47
CA ASP A 56 2.42 9.44 13.78
C ASP A 56 3.40 9.53 12.61
N ARG A 57 3.64 8.38 11.95
CA ARG A 57 4.53 8.26 10.79
C ARG A 57 3.82 8.52 9.46
N ARG A 58 2.49 8.58 9.46
CA ARG A 58 1.61 8.70 8.28
C ARG A 58 1.93 7.62 7.23
N ALA A 59 2.16 6.41 7.70
CA ALA A 59 2.61 5.28 6.89
C ALA A 59 1.92 3.99 7.28
N PHE A 60 1.90 3.04 6.36
CA PHE A 60 1.37 1.70 6.55
C PHE A 60 2.52 0.73 6.77
N GLU A 61 2.50 -0.05 7.85
CA GLU A 61 3.60 -0.95 8.22
C GLU A 61 3.11 -2.37 8.55
N THR A 62 3.86 -3.39 8.16
CA THR A 62 3.61 -4.78 8.59
C THR A 62 4.24 -5.02 9.96
N GLN A 63 3.58 -5.82 10.81
CA GLN A 63 4.06 -6.09 12.18
C GLN A 63 5.15 -7.18 12.24
N SER A 64 5.39 -7.91 11.16
CA SER A 64 6.38 -8.98 11.10
C SER A 64 7.11 -9.00 9.76
N GLU A 65 8.18 -9.79 9.71
CA GLU A 65 8.82 -10.22 8.47
C GLU A 65 7.77 -10.90 7.58
N THR A 66 7.76 -10.55 6.30
CA THR A 66 6.74 -11.01 5.35
C THR A 66 7.36 -11.75 4.18
N THR A 67 6.55 -12.56 3.51
CA THR A 67 7.00 -13.42 2.40
C THR A 67 7.12 -12.68 1.07
N GLY A 68 6.67 -11.41 1.02
CA GLY A 68 6.62 -10.60 -0.19
C GLY A 68 5.33 -10.76 -1.01
N ALA A 69 4.50 -11.76 -0.68
CA ALA A 69 3.19 -11.97 -1.31
C ALA A 69 2.14 -10.92 -0.86
N GLU A 70 2.31 -10.36 0.33
CA GLU A 70 1.37 -9.42 0.97
C GLU A 70 1.28 -8.08 0.20
N PRO A 71 2.40 -7.47 -0.24
CA PRO A 71 2.38 -6.39 -1.22
C PRO A 71 1.53 -6.66 -2.46
N LEU A 72 1.66 -7.82 -3.11
CA LEU A 72 0.87 -8.11 -4.33
C LEU A 72 -0.61 -8.26 -4.05
N GLN A 73 -0.95 -8.98 -2.98
CA GLN A 73 -2.35 -9.18 -2.60
C GLN A 73 -3.02 -7.84 -2.31
N LEU A 74 -2.29 -6.92 -1.68
CA LEU A 74 -2.73 -5.55 -1.44
C LEU A 74 -2.96 -4.78 -2.74
N LEU A 75 -1.99 -4.77 -3.66
CA LEU A 75 -2.11 -4.03 -4.93
C LEU A 75 -3.33 -4.52 -5.74
N ARG A 76 -3.49 -5.85 -5.86
CA ARG A 76 -4.65 -6.47 -6.52
C ARG A 76 -5.97 -6.18 -5.81
N ALA A 77 -5.96 -5.99 -4.49
CA ALA A 77 -7.17 -5.61 -3.75
C ALA A 77 -7.58 -4.17 -4.09
N PHE A 78 -6.64 -3.24 -4.20
CA PHE A 78 -6.94 -1.87 -4.62
C PHE A 78 -7.42 -1.78 -6.06
N GLU A 79 -6.79 -2.51 -7.00
CA GLU A 79 -7.26 -2.57 -8.39
C GLU A 79 -8.71 -3.08 -8.48
N ARG A 80 -9.06 -4.11 -7.70
CA ARG A 80 -10.43 -4.63 -7.61
C ARG A 80 -11.43 -3.64 -7.01
N GLN A 81 -10.96 -2.64 -6.25
CA GLN A 81 -11.78 -1.54 -5.74
C GLN A 81 -11.90 -0.37 -6.73
N GLY A 82 -11.25 -0.46 -7.89
CA GLY A 82 -11.35 0.54 -8.96
C GLY A 82 -10.28 1.62 -8.93
N TYR A 83 -9.27 1.50 -8.06
CA TYR A 83 -8.12 2.41 -8.03
C TYR A 83 -7.17 2.12 -9.19
N ALA A 84 -6.66 3.18 -9.81
CA ALA A 84 -5.52 3.09 -10.71
C ALA A 84 -4.23 3.19 -9.87
N ILE A 85 -3.42 2.14 -9.85
CA ILE A 85 -2.26 2.04 -8.97
C ILE A 85 -1.00 2.54 -9.68
N ILE A 86 -0.27 3.45 -9.03
CA ILE A 86 1.06 3.87 -9.44
C ILE A 86 2.04 3.51 -8.33
N MET A 87 2.91 2.55 -8.56
CA MET A 87 3.94 2.20 -7.58
C MET A 87 5.21 3.03 -7.80
N LYS A 88 5.77 3.60 -6.72
CA LYS A 88 7.04 4.33 -6.73
C LYS A 88 7.96 3.77 -5.64
N GLY A 89 9.21 3.44 -5.97
CA GLY A 89 10.17 2.90 -4.99
C GLY A 89 11.28 2.08 -5.66
N SER A 90 12.39 1.87 -4.94
CA SER A 90 13.43 0.94 -5.38
C SER A 90 13.01 -0.47 -4.99
N LEU A 91 12.77 -1.29 -6.01
CA LEU A 91 12.26 -2.65 -5.89
C LEU A 91 13.27 -3.60 -6.50
N GLU A 92 14.44 -3.72 -5.87
CA GLU A 92 15.38 -4.81 -6.15
C GLU A 92 14.79 -6.22 -5.89
N HIS A 93 13.51 -6.33 -5.52
CA HIS A 93 12.78 -7.58 -5.31
C HIS A 93 11.37 -7.62 -5.99
N ILE A 94 10.96 -6.67 -6.84
CA ILE A 94 9.66 -6.81 -7.55
C ILE A 94 9.71 -7.92 -8.58
N ASP A 95 10.84 -8.10 -9.25
CA ASP A 95 10.96 -9.14 -10.28
C ASP A 95 10.74 -10.53 -9.67
N ASP A 96 11.18 -10.79 -8.43
CA ASP A 96 10.89 -12.04 -7.72
C ASP A 96 9.41 -12.19 -7.35
N ILE A 97 8.78 -11.08 -6.97
CA ILE A 97 7.37 -11.02 -6.58
C ILE A 97 6.47 -11.27 -7.80
N GLN A 98 6.76 -10.69 -8.96
CA GLN A 98 6.01 -10.94 -10.21
C GLN A 98 6.32 -12.29 -10.86
N SER A 99 7.54 -12.82 -10.69
CA SER A 99 7.95 -14.11 -11.25
C SER A 99 7.41 -15.32 -10.46
N ALA A 100 6.90 -15.11 -9.24
CA ALA A 100 6.30 -16.15 -8.41
C ALA A 100 4.78 -16.36 -8.62
N ALA A 101 4.19 -15.73 -9.65
CA ALA A 101 2.76 -15.80 -9.99
C ALA A 101 2.45 -16.77 -11.14
#